data_AF-A6UPN0-F1
#
_entry.id   AF-A6UPN0-F1
#
_cell.length_a   1.000
_cell.length_b   1.000
_cell.length_c   1.000
_cell.angle_alpha   90.00
_cell.angle_beta   90.00
_cell.angle_gamma   90.00
#
_symmetry.space_group_name_H-M   'P 1'
#
loop_
_entity.id
_entity.type
_entity.pdbx_description
1 polymer ?
#
loop_
_entity_poly.entity_id
_entity_poly.type
_entity_poly.pdbx_seq_one_letter_code
_entity_poly.pdbx_strand_id
1 'polypeptide(L)'
;MLKELGNTYNIIVVTADTYGTLKLEFDGLNITIEKIKDEIEKVNAAKKYYPYIGIGNGNNDCSMLLESELGILIIGKEGAAIKALLNSDLVVTDIKDAINLLLNEKRLIATLRK
;
A
#
# COMPACT_ATOMS: atom_id res chain seq x y z
N MET A 1 -6.34 8.26 11.74
CA MET A 1 -5.60 7.23 10.98
C MET A 1 -4.77 7.84 9.87
N LEU A 2 -5.28 8.14 8.66
CA LEU A 2 -4.42 8.64 7.57
C LEU A 2 -3.70 9.97 7.88
N LYS A 3 -4.38 10.93 8.51
CA LYS A 3 -3.74 12.19 8.96
C LYS A 3 -2.58 11.95 9.94
N GLU A 4 -2.75 10.99 10.83
CA GLU A 4 -1.75 10.64 11.83
C GLU A 4 -0.58 9.88 11.20
N LEU A 5 -0.88 8.91 10.32
CA LEU A 5 0.10 8.17 9.55
C LEU A 5 0.95 9.13 8.69
N GLY A 6 0.31 10.15 8.11
CA GLY A 6 0.95 11.21 7.31
C GLY A 6 1.92 12.10 8.08
N ASN A 7 1.97 12.03 9.41
CA ASN A 7 2.97 12.72 10.23
C ASN A 7 4.31 11.96 10.29
N THR A 8 4.31 10.68 9.94
CA THR A 8 5.49 9.79 10.03
C THR A 8 5.87 9.22 8.67
N TYR A 9 4.87 8.98 7.81
CA TYR A 9 5.03 8.39 6.49
C TYR A 9 4.58 9.36 5.40
N ASN A 10 5.30 9.39 4.29
CA ASN A 10 4.79 9.94 3.04
C ASN A 10 3.81 8.93 2.44
N ILE A 11 2.56 9.31 2.25
CA ILE A 11 1.51 8.39 1.76
C ILE A 11 1.34 8.63 0.26
N ILE A 12 1.52 7.57 -0.53
CA ILE A 12 1.36 7.60 -1.98
C ILE A 12 0.25 6.64 -2.38
N VAL A 13 -0.79 7.18 -3.04
CA VAL A 13 -1.86 6.39 -3.65
C VAL A 13 -1.58 6.29 -5.14
N VAL A 14 -1.20 5.09 -5.59
CA VAL A 14 -0.97 4.81 -7.00
C VAL A 14 -2.25 4.24 -7.61
N THR A 15 -2.84 4.96 -8.56
CA THR A 15 -4.18 4.66 -9.08
C THR A 15 -4.32 5.05 -10.54
N ALA A 16 -5.19 4.33 -11.26
CA ALA A 16 -5.57 4.73 -12.62
C ALA A 16 -6.58 5.89 -12.65
N ASP A 17 -7.04 6.37 -11.47
CA ASP A 17 -8.16 7.32 -11.25
C ASP A 17 -8.45 8.25 -12.45
N THR A 18 -9.34 7.73 -13.30
CA THR A 18 -9.77 8.32 -14.56
C THR A 18 -10.64 9.55 -14.34
N TYR A 19 -11.30 9.63 -13.17
CA TYR A 19 -12.30 10.67 -12.86
C TYR A 19 -11.76 11.76 -11.93
N GLY A 20 -10.59 11.57 -11.31
CA GLY A 20 -9.91 12.58 -10.50
C GLY A 20 -10.60 12.89 -9.16
N THR A 21 -11.51 12.02 -8.73
CA THR A 21 -12.33 12.20 -7.53
C THR A 21 -11.50 12.09 -6.25
N LEU A 22 -10.41 11.31 -6.28
CA LEU A 22 -9.58 11.07 -5.10
C LEU A 22 -8.88 12.33 -4.60
N LYS A 23 -8.60 13.30 -5.48
CA LYS A 23 -7.95 14.55 -5.08
C LYS A 23 -8.84 15.39 -4.15
N LEU A 24 -10.15 15.31 -4.32
CA LEU A 24 -11.11 15.99 -3.44
C LEU A 24 -11.30 15.22 -2.13
N GLU A 25 -11.31 13.88 -2.19
CA GLU A 25 -11.47 13.04 -0.98
C GLU A 25 -10.28 13.14 -0.02
N PHE A 26 -9.07 13.36 -0.55
CA PHE A 26 -7.86 13.51 0.25
C PHE A 26 -7.46 14.97 0.50
N ASP A 27 -8.33 15.93 0.22
CA ASP A 27 -8.03 17.34 0.47
C ASP A 27 -7.73 17.59 1.96
N GLY A 28 -6.68 18.37 2.23
CA GLY A 28 -6.18 18.61 3.59
C GLY A 28 -5.43 17.45 4.25
N LEU A 29 -5.18 16.34 3.54
CA LEU A 29 -4.31 15.25 3.98
C LEU A 29 -2.96 15.27 3.25
N ASN A 30 -1.90 14.82 3.92
CA ASN A 30 -0.56 14.68 3.33
C ASN A 30 -0.47 13.39 2.48
N ILE A 31 -1.22 13.36 1.37
CA ILE A 31 -1.32 12.21 0.47
C ILE A 31 -1.00 12.65 -0.97
N THR A 32 -0.02 11.99 -1.57
CA THR A 32 0.32 12.17 -2.99
C THR A 32 -0.47 11.16 -3.82
N ILE A 33 -1.12 11.62 -4.88
CA ILE A 33 -1.81 10.75 -5.84
C ILE A 33 -0.94 10.62 -7.09
N GLU A 34 -0.44 9.42 -7.34
CA GLU A 34 0.28 9.07 -8.57
C GLU A 34 -0.70 8.43 -9.54
N LYS A 35 -0.96 9.13 -10.65
CA LYS A 35 -1.80 8.61 -11.73
C LYS A 35 -0.98 7.76 -12.67
N ILE A 36 -1.43 6.53 -12.90
CA ILE A 36 -0.80 5.57 -13.81
C ILE A 36 -1.76 5.17 -14.93
N LYS A 37 -1.23 4.83 -16.10
CA LYS A 37 -2.00 4.36 -17.25
C LYS A 37 -2.07 2.85 -17.34
N ASP A 38 -1.05 2.15 -16.86
CA ASP A 38 -0.97 0.69 -16.86
C ASP A 38 -0.19 0.13 -15.66
N GLU A 39 -0.11 -1.21 -15.57
CA GLU A 39 0.55 -1.93 -14.48
C GLU A 39 2.07 -1.77 -14.47
N ILE A 40 2.71 -1.60 -15.64
CA ILE A 40 4.15 -1.42 -15.75
C ILE A 40 4.53 -0.06 -15.15
N GLU A 41 3.71 0.96 -15.37
CA GLU A 41 3.86 2.26 -14.75
C GLU A 41 3.70 2.21 -13.21
N LYS A 42 2.96 1.24 -12.65
CA LYS A 42 2.77 1.13 -11.19
C LYS A 42 4.06 0.87 -10.43
N VAL A 43 4.84 -0.11 -10.85
CA VAL A 43 6.16 -0.39 -10.24
C VAL A 43 7.10 0.78 -10.42
N ASN A 44 7.13 1.38 -11.60
CA ASN A 44 8.01 2.52 -11.87
C ASN A 44 7.61 3.74 -11.03
N ALA A 45 6.32 3.96 -10.81
CA ALA A 45 5.82 4.99 -9.89
C ALA A 45 6.27 4.70 -8.46
N ALA A 46 6.10 3.47 -7.97
CA ALA A 46 6.54 3.07 -6.63
C ALA A 46 8.05 3.23 -6.45
N LYS A 47 8.86 2.87 -7.45
CA LYS A 47 10.32 3.00 -7.44
C LYS A 47 10.83 4.44 -7.24
N LYS A 48 10.05 5.46 -7.60
CA LYS A 48 10.39 6.87 -7.30
C LYS A 48 10.46 7.15 -5.79
N TYR A 49 9.79 6.34 -4.98
CA TYR A 49 9.65 6.50 -3.54
C TYR A 49 10.46 5.46 -2.75
N TYR A 50 11.42 4.79 -3.39
CA TYR A 50 12.25 3.81 -2.72
C TYR A 50 13.10 4.45 -1.58
N PRO A 51 13.23 3.79 -0.42
CA PRO A 51 12.56 2.56 0.01
C PRO A 51 11.09 2.78 0.41
N TYR A 52 10.23 1.79 0.18
CA TYR A 52 8.79 1.90 0.45
C TYR A 52 8.17 0.64 1.06
N ILE A 53 7.02 0.83 1.71
CA ILE A 53 6.11 -0.22 2.18
C ILE A 53 5.02 -0.36 1.11
N GLY A 54 4.86 -1.55 0.55
CA GLY A 54 3.84 -1.85 -0.44
C GLY A 54 2.56 -2.33 0.24
N ILE A 55 1.41 -1.77 -0.11
CA ILE A 55 0.10 -2.30 0.34
C ILE A 55 -0.77 -2.56 -0.89
N GLY A 56 -1.33 -3.78 -1.00
CA GLY A 56 -2.09 -4.19 -2.17
C GLY A 56 -2.93 -5.45 -1.96
N ASN A 57 -3.62 -5.88 -3.01
CA ASN A 57 -4.52 -7.04 -2.98
C ASN A 57 -4.44 -7.86 -4.28
N GLY A 58 -4.32 -7.16 -5.42
CA GLY A 58 -4.54 -7.73 -6.74
C GLY A 58 -3.27 -8.18 -7.46
N ASN A 59 -3.44 -8.85 -8.60
CA ASN A 59 -2.33 -9.24 -9.47
C ASN A 59 -1.48 -8.03 -9.90
N ASN A 60 -2.14 -6.89 -10.09
CA ASN A 60 -1.54 -5.64 -10.54
C ASN A 60 -0.61 -5.02 -9.48
N ASP A 61 -0.68 -5.50 -8.24
CA ASP A 61 0.16 -5.05 -7.13
C ASP A 61 1.38 -5.97 -6.93
N CYS A 62 1.42 -7.14 -7.57
CA CYS A 62 2.39 -8.21 -7.28
C CYS A 62 3.84 -7.75 -7.35
N SER A 63 4.20 -7.00 -8.40
CA SER A 63 5.58 -6.56 -8.60
C SER A 63 5.94 -5.41 -7.66
N MET A 64 4.97 -4.57 -7.28
CA MET A 64 5.17 -3.51 -6.28
C MET A 64 5.36 -4.12 -4.88
N LEU A 65 4.57 -5.15 -4.53
CA LEU A 65 4.72 -5.85 -3.26
C LEU A 65 6.07 -6.57 -3.17
N LEU A 66 6.46 -7.28 -4.24
CA LEU A 66 7.72 -8.00 -4.30
C LEU A 66 8.96 -7.11 -4.14
N GLU A 67 8.93 -5.90 -4.68
CA GLU A 67 10.07 -4.97 -4.67
C GLU A 67 10.06 -4.02 -3.46
N SER A 68 9.09 -4.16 -2.56
CA SER A 68 8.99 -3.33 -1.35
C SER A 68 9.85 -3.88 -0.22
N GLU A 69 10.28 -3.01 0.71
CA GLU A 69 11.00 -3.45 1.92
C GLU A 69 10.06 -4.16 2.92
N LEU A 70 8.76 -3.91 2.77
CA LEU A 70 7.69 -4.58 3.50
C LEU A 70 6.44 -4.60 2.63
N GLY A 71 6.05 -5.79 2.18
CA GLY A 71 4.83 -6.04 1.42
C GLY A 71 3.69 -6.47 2.34
N ILE A 72 2.61 -5.70 2.38
CA ILE A 72 1.39 -6.01 3.13
C ILE A 72 0.25 -6.32 2.15
N LEU A 73 -0.21 -7.58 2.15
CA LEU A 73 -1.41 -7.98 1.44
C LEU A 73 -2.66 -7.71 2.27
N ILE A 74 -3.66 -7.10 1.66
CA ILE A 74 -5.03 -7.07 2.18
C ILE A 74 -5.81 -8.22 1.55
N ILE A 75 -6.44 -9.09 2.32
CA ILE A 75 -7.44 -10.06 1.84
C ILE A 75 -8.84 -9.52 2.20
N GLY A 76 -9.47 -8.84 1.25
CA GLY A 76 -10.82 -8.33 1.38
C GLY A 76 -11.89 -9.41 1.24
N LYS A 77 -13.16 -9.01 1.13
CA LYS A 77 -14.29 -9.93 0.95
C LYS A 77 -14.30 -10.60 -0.42
N GLU A 78 -13.67 -9.96 -1.39
CA GLU A 78 -13.42 -10.41 -2.75
C GLU A 78 -12.26 -11.43 -2.84
N GLY A 79 -11.56 -11.69 -1.74
CA GLY A 79 -10.33 -12.47 -1.72
C GLY A 79 -9.10 -11.64 -2.08
N ALA A 80 -8.02 -12.30 -2.48
CA ALA A 80 -6.80 -11.65 -2.96
C ALA A 80 -6.11 -12.54 -4.01
N ALA A 81 -5.27 -11.95 -4.85
CA ALA A 81 -4.54 -12.72 -5.85
C ALA A 81 -3.48 -13.61 -5.19
N ILE A 82 -3.43 -14.90 -5.56
CA ILE A 82 -2.43 -15.86 -5.04
C ILE A 82 -1.01 -15.35 -5.26
N LYS A 83 -0.74 -14.74 -6.41
CA LYS A 83 0.58 -14.21 -6.74
C LYS A 83 0.97 -13.03 -5.84
N ALA A 84 0.02 -12.19 -5.44
CA ALA A 84 0.25 -11.10 -4.51
C ALA A 84 0.53 -11.64 -3.10
N LEU A 85 -0.20 -12.69 -2.69
CA LEU A 85 0.03 -13.39 -1.42
C LEU A 85 1.44 -13.96 -1.30
N LEU A 86 1.94 -14.60 -2.35
CA LEU A 86 3.29 -15.19 -2.34
C LEU A 86 4.41 -14.13 -2.40
N ASN A 87 4.08 -12.90 -2.79
CA ASN A 87 5.02 -11.78 -2.91
C ASN A 87 4.92 -10.79 -1.73
N SER A 88 4.23 -11.14 -0.65
CA SER A 88 4.02 -10.28 0.52
C SER A 88 4.64 -10.87 1.78
N ASP A 89 5.04 -10.02 2.71
CA ASP A 89 5.62 -10.41 4.01
C ASP A 89 4.54 -10.58 5.09
N LEU A 90 3.46 -9.80 4.99
CA LEU A 90 2.37 -9.78 5.96
C LEU A 90 1.01 -9.82 5.26
N VAL A 91 0.06 -10.51 5.87
CA VAL A 91 -1.33 -10.56 5.42
C VAL A 91 -2.26 -10.02 6.50
N VAL A 92 -3.16 -9.12 6.12
CA VAL A 92 -4.27 -8.63 6.95
C VAL A 92 -5.58 -8.67 6.16
N THR A 93 -6.71 -8.40 6.81
CA THR A 93 -8.04 -8.48 6.18
C THR A 93 -8.70 -7.14 5.89
N ASP A 94 -8.14 -6.03 6.39
CA ASP A 94 -8.65 -4.67 6.18
C ASP A 94 -7.49 -3.67 6.12
N ILE A 95 -7.59 -2.65 5.26
CA ILE A 95 -6.59 -1.58 5.15
C ILE A 95 -6.39 -0.82 6.47
N LYS A 96 -7.44 -0.72 7.30
CA LYS A 96 -7.34 -0.12 8.63
C LYS A 96 -6.40 -0.90 9.53
N ASP A 97 -6.38 -2.22 9.43
CA ASP A 97 -5.47 -3.05 10.21
C ASP A 97 -4.02 -2.83 9.78
N ALA A 98 -3.76 -2.74 8.48
CA ALA A 98 -2.43 -2.39 7.96
C ALA A 98 -1.97 -1.02 8.49
N ILE A 99 -2.82 0.02 8.38
CA ILE A 99 -2.49 1.36 8.88
C ILE A 99 -2.25 1.34 10.41
N ASN A 100 -3.06 0.61 11.17
CA ASN A 100 -2.89 0.50 12.62
C ASN A 100 -1.58 -0.22 13.01
N LEU A 101 -1.11 -1.18 12.21
CA LEU A 101 0.19 -1.83 12.43
C LEU A 101 1.35 -0.87 12.15
N LEU A 102 1.23 0.00 11.15
CA LEU A 102 2.23 1.04 10.87
C LEU A 102 2.23 2.15 11.93
N LEU A 103 1.07 2.47 12.50
CA LEU A 103 0.98 3.38 13.66
C LEU A 103 1.48 2.75 14.97
N ASN A 104 1.58 1.42 15.04
CA ASN A 104 2.05 0.68 16.21
C ASN A 104 3.00 -0.45 15.82
N GLU A 105 4.22 -0.05 15.44
CA GLU A 105 5.26 -0.92 14.89
C GLU A 105 5.65 -2.09 15.81
N LYS A 106 5.42 -1.98 17.14
CA LYS A 106 5.68 -3.09 18.07
C LYS A 106 4.89 -4.34 17.71
N ARG A 107 3.65 -4.18 17.25
CA ARG A 107 2.81 -5.31 16.81
C ARG A 107 3.31 -5.89 15.50
N LEU A 108 3.74 -5.04 14.58
CA LEU A 108 4.32 -5.44 13.30
C LEU A 108 5.59 -6.27 13.51
N ILE A 109 6.52 -5.79 14.34
CA ILE A 109 7.75 -6.49 14.72
C ILE A 109 7.44 -7.84 15.36
N ALA A 110 6.46 -7.89 16.26
CA ALA A 110 6.07 -9.13 16.94
C ALA A 110 5.58 -10.21 15.97
N THR A 111 4.94 -9.82 14.87
CA THR A 111 4.47 -10.74 13.81
C THR A 111 5.59 -11.19 12.88
N LEU A 112 6.53 -10.30 12.53
CA LEU A 112 7.56 -10.56 11.51
C LEU A 112 8.89 -11.09 12.05
N ARG A 113 9.13 -11.02 13.36
CA ARG A 113 10.36 -11.56 13.97
C ARG A 113 10.47 -13.08 13.75
N LYS A 114 11.71 -13.55 13.57
CA LYS A 114 12.06 -14.98 13.53
C LYS A 114 12.20 -15.58 14.93
#